data_AF-A0A0F2LBS4-F1
#
_entry.id   AF-A0A0F2LBS4-F1
#
_cell.length_a   1.000
_cell.length_b   1.000
_cell.length_c   1.000
_cell.angle_alpha   90.00
_cell.angle_beta   90.00
_cell.angle_gamma   90.00
#
_symmetry.space_group_name_H-M   'P 1'
#
loop_
_entity.id
_entity.type
_entity.pdbx_description
1 polymer ?
#
loop_
_entity_poly.entity_id
_entity_poly.type
_entity_poly.pdbx_seq_one_letter_code
_entity_poly.pdbx_strand_id
1 'polypeptide(L)'
;MSFYDFLWESVRRPELLAQYAEGLGIRLELNGGDFYQRLRAVARAAAEVMRRELAALEGPVPQMEERCADLRRFLMEAAMDLKLAGLSAEGLEPPC
;
A
#
# COMPACT_ATOMS: atom_id res chain seq x y z
N MET A 1 -8.55 14.04 0.34
CA MET A 1 -8.13 12.87 1.13
C MET A 1 -6.69 12.57 0.75
N SER A 2 -5.78 12.39 1.73
CA SER A 2 -4.38 12.08 1.42
C SER A 2 -4.23 10.64 0.90
N PHE A 3 -3.10 10.30 0.29
CA PHE A 3 -2.85 8.91 -0.11
C PHE A 3 -2.71 8.02 1.12
N TYR A 4 -2.15 8.55 2.20
CA TYR A 4 -2.10 7.90 3.50
C TYR A 4 -3.50 7.50 4.03
N ASP A 5 -4.47 8.42 4.00
CA ASP A 5 -5.85 8.14 4.44
C ASP A 5 -6.50 7.07 3.57
N PHE A 6 -6.28 7.15 2.25
CA PHE A 6 -6.75 6.15 1.29
C PHE A 6 -6.21 4.75 1.59
N LEU A 7 -4.93 4.62 1.95
CA LEU A 7 -4.31 3.33 2.28
C LEU A 7 -4.94 2.72 3.55
N TRP A 8 -5.17 3.53 4.58
CA TRP A 8 -5.84 3.05 5.79
C TRP A 8 -7.31 2.71 5.56
N GLU A 9 -8.01 3.46 4.72
CA GLU A 9 -9.37 3.10 4.30
C GLU A 9 -9.36 1.77 3.54
N SER A 10 -8.34 1.54 2.70
CA SER A 10 -8.15 0.28 1.97
C SER A 10 -7.92 -0.93 2.89
N VAL A 11 -7.36 -0.75 4.10
CA VAL A 11 -7.28 -1.85 5.10
C VAL A 11 -8.67 -2.27 5.58
N ARG A 12 -9.61 -1.33 5.68
CA ARG A 12 -11.02 -1.60 6.04
C ARG A 12 -11.82 -2.12 4.85
N ARG A 13 -11.49 -1.63 3.65
CA ARG A 13 -12.18 -1.86 2.38
C ARG A 13 -11.17 -2.18 1.27
N PRO A 14 -10.61 -3.41 1.25
CA PRO A 14 -9.56 -3.77 0.30
C PRO A 14 -9.92 -3.57 -1.17
N GLU A 15 -11.22 -3.58 -1.50
CA GLU A 15 -11.71 -3.30 -2.84
C GLU A 15 -11.29 -1.92 -3.37
N LEU A 16 -11.02 -0.94 -2.50
CA LEU A 16 -10.59 0.41 -2.91
C LEU A 16 -9.21 0.37 -3.58
N LEU A 17 -8.25 -0.34 -2.97
CA LEU A 17 -6.92 -0.49 -3.54
C LEU A 17 -6.96 -1.37 -4.80
N ALA A 18 -7.81 -2.40 -4.83
CA ALA A 18 -7.98 -3.23 -6.02
C ALA A 18 -8.52 -2.44 -7.22
N GLN A 19 -9.55 -1.60 -7.01
CA GLN A 19 -10.10 -0.72 -8.05
C GLN A 19 -9.08 0.32 -8.51
N TYR A 20 -8.31 0.90 -7.58
CA TYR A 20 -7.24 1.82 -7.91
C TYR A 20 -6.17 1.15 -8.80
N ALA A 21 -5.74 -0.05 -8.43
CA ALA A 21 -4.76 -0.84 -9.17
C ALA A 21 -5.27 -1.26 -10.56
N GLU A 22 -6.55 -1.59 -10.68
CA GLU A 22 -7.17 -1.94 -11.96
C GLU A 22 -7.13 -0.77 -12.95
N GLY A 23 -7.30 0.47 -12.47
CA GLY A 23 -7.10 1.68 -13.27
C GLY A 23 -5.68 1.84 -13.84
N LEU A 24 -4.70 1.14 -13.24
CA LEU A 24 -3.30 1.08 -13.70
C LEU A 24 -2.99 -0.23 -14.48
N GLY A 25 -4.00 -1.05 -14.77
CA GLY A 25 -3.84 -2.34 -15.44
C GLY A 25 -3.27 -3.44 -14.54
N ILE A 26 -3.32 -3.27 -13.21
CA ILE A 26 -2.80 -4.22 -12.23
C ILE A 26 -3.99 -4.95 -11.58
N ARG A 27 -4.08 -6.26 -11.77
CA ARG A 27 -5.09 -7.08 -11.09
C ARG A 27 -4.58 -7.51 -9.72
N LEU A 28 -5.22 -7.03 -8.66
CA LEU A 28 -4.95 -7.42 -7.28
C LEU A 28 -6.07 -8.33 -6.75
N GLU A 29 -5.69 -9.44 -6.13
CA GLU A 29 -6.62 -10.29 -5.39
C GLU A 29 -6.36 -10.10 -3.88
N LEU A 30 -7.13 -9.18 -3.29
CA LEU A 30 -7.06 -8.88 -1.86
C LEU A 30 -8.13 -9.71 -1.13
N ASN A 31 -7.70 -10.83 -0.56
CA ASN A 31 -8.59 -11.71 0.19
C ASN A 31 -9.05 -11.06 1.51
N GLY A 32 -10.32 -11.31 1.85
CA GLY A 32 -10.85 -11.00 3.18
C GLY A 32 -10.26 -11.93 4.22
N GLY A 33 -9.71 -11.35 5.28
CA GLY A 33 -9.17 -12.04 6.45
C GLY A 33 -9.40 -11.21 7.72
N ASP A 34 -8.72 -11.54 8.81
CA ASP A 34 -8.70 -10.67 10.00
C ASP A 34 -8.03 -9.30 9.70
N PHE A 35 -8.08 -8.38 10.66
CA PHE A 35 -7.51 -7.04 10.48
C PHE A 35 -6.03 -7.08 10.06
N TYR A 36 -5.21 -7.91 10.69
CA TYR A 36 -3.77 -7.96 10.42
C TYR A 36 -3.46 -8.63 9.08
N GLN A 37 -4.25 -9.62 8.68
CA GLN A 37 -4.16 -10.21 7.34
C GLN A 37 -4.49 -9.17 6.26
N ARG A 38 -5.55 -8.38 6.45
CA ARG A 38 -5.90 -7.28 5.52
C ARG A 38 -4.82 -6.20 5.51
N LEU A 39 -4.33 -5.78 6.67
CA LEU A 39 -3.25 -4.81 6.80
C LEU A 39 -2.01 -5.24 6.01
N ARG A 40 -1.58 -6.48 6.18
CA ARG A 40 -0.43 -7.03 5.45
C ARG A 40 -0.68 -7.11 3.94
N ALA A 41 -1.86 -7.57 3.52
CA ALA A 41 -2.21 -7.70 2.11
C ALA A 41 -2.23 -6.33 1.41
N VAL A 42 -2.87 -5.34 2.03
CA VAL A 42 -2.95 -3.96 1.51
C VAL A 42 -1.58 -3.31 1.48
N ALA A 43 -0.78 -3.44 2.53
CA ALA A 43 0.56 -2.88 2.59
C ALA A 43 1.49 -3.42 1.48
N ARG A 44 1.49 -4.74 1.26
CA ARG A 44 2.24 -5.36 0.16
C ARG A 44 1.75 -4.91 -1.21
N ALA A 45 0.43 -4.89 -1.41
CA ALA A 45 -0.15 -4.49 -2.67
C ALA A 45 0.09 -3.01 -2.99
N ALA A 46 0.01 -2.13 -1.99
CA ALA A 46 0.28 -0.71 -2.16
C ALA A 46 1.73 -0.45 -2.60
N ALA A 47 2.70 -1.15 -1.99
CA ALA A 47 4.10 -1.07 -2.40
C ALA A 47 4.31 -1.52 -3.85
N GLU A 48 3.66 -2.61 -4.26
CA GLU A 48 3.77 -3.12 -5.64
C GLU A 48 3.10 -2.18 -6.65
N VAL A 49 1.92 -1.66 -6.34
CA VAL A 49 1.22 -0.68 -7.19
C VAL A 49 2.08 0.56 -7.38
N MET A 50 2.62 1.11 -6.30
CA MET A 50 3.47 2.29 -6.36
C MET A 50 4.76 2.03 -7.16
N ARG A 51 5.37 0.85 -7.00
CA ARG A 51 6.56 0.45 -7.78
C ARG A 51 6.28 0.45 -9.28
N ARG A 52 5.12 -0.10 -9.70
CA ARG A 52 4.73 -0.13 -11.12
C ARG A 52 4.38 1.25 -11.65
N GLU A 53 3.69 2.05 -10.86
CA GLU A 53 3.36 3.42 -11.24
C GLU A 53 4.65 4.24 -11.44
N LEU A 54 5.60 4.17 -10.49
CA LEU A 54 6.90 4.83 -10.62
C LEU A 54 7.70 4.36 -11.85
N ALA A 55 7.68 3.05 -12.13
CA ALA A 55 8.38 2.49 -13.30
C ALA A 55 7.78 2.95 -14.64
N ALA A 56 6.51 3.36 -14.65
CA ALA A 56 5.83 3.87 -15.84
C ALA A 56 6.01 5.38 -16.06
N LEU A 57 6.64 6.11 -15.14
CA LEU A 57 6.84 7.55 -15.25
C LEU A 57 8.11 7.91 -16.00
N GLU A 58 7.99 8.84 -16.94
CA GLU A 58 9.13 9.45 -17.63
C GLU A 58 9.52 10.78 -16.94
N GLY A 59 10.30 10.68 -15.86
CA GLY A 59 10.85 11.83 -15.14
C GLY A 59 10.16 12.13 -13.78
N PRO A 60 10.63 13.16 -13.06
CA PRO A 60 10.14 13.48 -11.72
C PRO A 60 8.71 14.03 -11.77
N VAL A 61 7.82 13.41 -11.00
CA VAL A 61 6.44 13.86 -10.80
C VAL A 61 6.30 14.29 -9.33
N PRO A 62 6.18 15.60 -9.01
CA PRO A 62 6.15 16.08 -7.63
C PRO A 62 5.05 15.44 -6.77
N GLN A 63 3.88 15.16 -7.35
CA GLN A 63 2.79 14.48 -6.62
C GLN A 63 3.17 13.07 -6.17
N MET A 64 4.14 12.43 -6.83
CA MET A 64 4.64 11.11 -6.45
C MET A 64 5.57 11.17 -5.26
N GLU A 65 6.28 12.27 -5.03
CA GLU A 65 7.13 12.44 -3.85
C GLU A 65 6.29 12.46 -2.57
N GLU A 66 5.17 13.18 -2.60
CA GLU A 66 4.20 13.21 -1.50
C GLU A 66 3.58 11.83 -1.27
N ARG A 67 3.15 11.15 -2.34
CA ARG A 67 2.59 9.80 -2.25
C ARG A 67 3.59 8.76 -1.74
N CYS A 68 4.86 8.90 -2.10
CA CYS A 68 5.95 8.09 -1.55
C CYS A 68 6.12 8.34 -0.04
N ALA A 69 6.06 9.60 0.42
CA ALA A 69 6.12 9.90 1.84
C ALA A 69 4.94 9.29 2.61
N ASP A 70 3.73 9.40 2.07
CA ASP A 70 2.53 8.79 2.61
C ASP A 70 2.64 7.25 2.68
N LEU A 71 3.13 6.62 1.61
CA LEU A 71 3.33 5.17 1.55
C LEU A 71 4.38 4.71 2.57
N ARG A 72 5.53 5.39 2.66
CA ARG A 72 6.57 5.08 3.65
C ARG A 72 6.01 5.10 5.07
N ARG A 73 5.23 6.15 5.39
CA ARG A 73 4.60 6.29 6.69
C ARG A 73 3.64 5.12 6.95
N PHE A 74 2.76 4.82 6.01
CA PHE A 74 1.82 3.72 6.13
C PHE A 74 2.53 2.36 6.33
N LEU A 75 3.55 2.05 5.53
CA LEU A 75 4.30 0.79 5.63
C LEU A 75 5.02 0.66 6.99
N MET A 76 5.59 1.75 7.50
CA MET A 76 6.24 1.78 8.80
C MET A 76 5.25 1.49 9.94
N GLU A 77 4.10 2.16 9.94
CA GLU A 77 3.04 1.96 10.95
C GLU A 77 2.46 0.54 10.84
N ALA A 78 2.19 0.06 9.63
CA ALA A 78 1.72 -1.31 9.40
C ALA A 78 2.72 -2.37 9.90
N ALA A 79 4.01 -2.18 9.63
CA ALA A 79 5.05 -3.08 10.10
C ALA A 79 5.17 -3.07 11.64
N MET A 80 4.98 -1.92 12.28
CA MET A 80 4.97 -1.81 13.73
C MET A 80 3.77 -2.55 14.34
N ASP A 81 2.56 -2.34 13.82
CA ASP A 81 1.35 -3.00 14.28
C ASP A 81 1.44 -4.53 14.15
N LEU A 82 1.95 -5.02 13.01
CA LEU A 82 2.18 -6.45 12.81
C LEU A 82 3.17 -7.02 13.83
N LYS A 83 4.28 -6.32 14.07
CA LYS A 83 5.29 -6.76 15.06
C LYS A 83 4.72 -6.78 16.49
N LEU A 84 3.93 -5.78 16.87
CA LEU A 84 3.26 -5.72 18.17
C LEU A 84 2.26 -6.86 18.36
N ALA A 85 1.62 -7.31 17.27
CA ALA A 85 0.75 -8.48 17.25
C ALA A 85 1.48 -9.83 17.18
N GLY A 86 2.82 -9.84 17.16
CA GLY A 86 3.63 -11.07 17.03
C GLY A 86 3.64 -11.66 15.61
N LEU A 87 3.33 -10.86 14.60
CA LEU A 87 3.27 -11.25 13.18
C LEU A 87 4.48 -10.74 12.39
N SER A 88 4.79 -11.42 11.28
CA SER A 88 5.88 -11.02 10.38
C SER A 88 5.52 -9.78 9.54
N ALA A 89 6.44 -8.82 9.51
CA ALA A 89 6.38 -7.61 8.68
C ALA A 89 7.22 -7.71 7.40
N GLU A 90 7.65 -8.91 7.02
CA GLU A 90 8.48 -9.12 5.81
C GLU A 90 7.77 -8.65 4.53
N GLY A 91 8.53 -8.01 3.65
CA GLY A 91 8.05 -7.49 2.36
C GLY A 91 7.23 -6.20 2.46
N LEU A 92 7.32 -5.47 3.58
CA LEU A 92 6.76 -4.12 3.74
C LEU A 92 7.81 -3.02 3.53
N GLU A 93 8.76 -3.26 2.62
CA GLU A 93 9.81 -2.30 2.30
C GLU A 93 9.27 -1.22 1.36
N PRO A 94 9.55 0.06 1.63
CA PRO A 94 9.10 1.13 0.77
C PRO A 94 9.78 1.06 -0.61
N PRO A 95 9.01 1.16 -1.71
CA PRO A 95 9.55 1.18 -3.08
C PRO A 95 10.21 2.53 -3.44
N CYS A 96 9.85 3.54 -2.66
CA CYS A 96 10.36 4.87 -2.54
C CYS A 96 10.10 5.25 -1.08
#